data_AF-A0A4Y7PTQ5-F1
#
_entry.id   AF-A0A4Y7PTQ5-F1
#
_cell.length_a   1.000
_cell.length_b   1.000
_cell.length_c   1.000
_cell.angle_alpha   90.00
_cell.angle_beta   90.00
_cell.angle_gamma   90.00
#
_symmetry.space_group_name_H-M   'P 1'
#
loop_
_entity.id
_entity.type
_entity.pdbx_description
1 polymer ?
#
loop_
_entity_poly.entity_id
_entity_poly.type
_entity_poly.pdbx_seq_one_letter_code
_entity_poly.pdbx_strand_id
1 'polypeptide(L)' 'DMTKQDWISALTLAVMWEFDSVRKAAIDGLDKLPLTEVERVIIANDFKVIEWRATAYTRLVLRDSSLSSEDIDALG' A
#
# COMPACT_ATOMS: atom_id res chain seq x y z
N ASP A 1 8.59 -0.45 -17.30
CA ASP A 1 7.73 -0.12 -16.15
C ASP A 1 8.42 -0.43 -14.85
N MET A 2 8.16 0.36 -13.81
CA MET A 2 8.68 0.13 -12.46
C MET A 2 7.90 -1.00 -11.78
N THR A 3 8.61 -1.86 -11.05
CA THR A 3 7.99 -2.92 -10.26
C THR A 3 7.35 -2.37 -8.98
N LYS A 4 6.53 -3.18 -8.32
CA LYS A 4 6.00 -2.87 -6.98
C LYS A 4 7.11 -2.52 -5.98
N GLN A 5 8.21 -3.28 -6.00
CA GLN A 5 9.33 -3.07 -5.08
C GLN A 5 10.07 -1.75 -5.38
N ASP A 6 10.18 -1.36 -6.65
CA ASP A 6 10.79 -0.08 -7.03
C ASP A 6 9.96 1.09 -6.49
N TRP A 7 8.63 1.02 -6.60
CA TRP A 7 7.77 2.06 -6.06
C TRP A 7 7.74 2.11 -4.53
N ILE A 8 7.76 0.95 -3.85
CA ILE A 8 7.87 0.92 -2.38
C ILE A 8 9.20 1.54 -1.93
N SER A 9 10.30 1.23 -2.64
CA SER A 9 11.62 1.81 -2.34
C SER A 9 11.61 3.33 -2.55
N ALA A 10 11.02 3.81 -3.65
CA ALA A 10 10.88 5.24 -3.92
C ALA A 10 10.00 5.94 -2.87
N LEU A 11 8.87 5.34 -2.48
CA LEU A 11 7.97 5.86 -1.45
C LEU A 11 8.66 5.93 -0.08
N THR A 12 9.44 4.91 0.26
CA THR A 12 10.20 4.84 1.52
C THR A 12 11.21 5.98 1.60
N LEU A 13 12.02 6.19 0.55
CA LEU A 13 12.98 7.29 0.50
C LEU A 13 12.27 8.66 0.50
N ALA A 14 11.16 8.79 -0.21
CA ALA A 14 10.40 10.01 -0.28
C ALA A 14 9.82 10.43 1.08
N VAL A 15 9.32 9.48 1.87
CA VAL A 15 8.86 9.76 3.23
C VAL A 15 10.03 10.09 4.16
N MET A 16 11.15 9.37 4.04
CA MET A 16 12.35 9.61 4.86
C MET A 16 12.95 11.00 4.67
N TRP A 17 12.90 11.53 3.45
CA TRP A 17 13.50 12.82 3.09
C TRP A 17 12.47 13.92 2.79
N GLU A 18 11.19 13.69 3.10
CA GLU A 18 10.10 14.65 2.91
C GLU A 18 9.95 15.16 1.46
N PHE A 19 10.19 14.28 0.48
CA PHE A 19 10.01 14.59 -0.94
C PHE A 19 8.56 14.39 -1.38
N ASP A 20 7.71 15.38 -1.15
CA ASP A 20 6.26 15.30 -1.41
C ASP A 20 5.91 14.93 -2.86
N SER A 21 6.65 15.46 -3.85
CA SER A 21 6.41 15.15 -5.27
C SER A 21 6.73 13.69 -5.60
N VAL A 22 7.82 13.15 -5.05
CA VAL A 22 8.22 11.75 -5.22
C VAL A 22 7.25 10.83 -4.47
N ARG A 23 6.83 11.22 -3.27
CA ARG A 23 5.81 10.50 -2.50
C ARG A 23 4.53 10.35 -3.31
N LYS A 24 4.03 11.45 -3.88
CA LYS A 24 2.84 11.44 -4.74
C LYS A 24 3.03 10.53 -5.96
N ALA A 25 4.14 10.68 -6.67
CA ALA A 25 4.43 9.86 -7.85
C ALA A 25 4.50 8.37 -7.53
N ALA A 26 5.07 8.01 -6.38
CA ALA A 26 5.15 6.61 -5.94
C ALA A 26 3.78 6.03 -5.55
N ILE A 27 2.93 6.80 -4.87
CA ILE A 27 1.55 6.40 -4.58
C ILE A 27 0.76 6.21 -5.88
N ASP A 28 0.84 7.15 -6.82
CA ASP A 28 0.16 7.07 -8.12
C ASP A 28 0.67 5.90 -8.98
N GLY A 29 1.95 5.53 -8.82
CA GLY A 29 2.57 4.36 -9.44
C GLY A 29 2.05 3.05 -8.85
N LEU A 30 1.98 2.96 -7.52
CA LEU A 30 1.45 1.80 -6.80
C LEU A 30 -0.04 1.57 -7.07
N ASP A 31 -0.84 2.63 -7.23
CA ASP A 31 -2.29 2.51 -7.48
C ASP A 31 -2.62 1.80 -8.80
N LYS A 32 -1.69 1.84 -9.75
CA LYS A 32 -1.82 1.23 -11.07
C LYS A 32 -1.43 -0.24 -11.09
N LEU A 33 -0.80 -0.74 -10.02
CA LEU A 33 -0.37 -2.12 -9.92
C LEU A 33 -1.45 -2.99 -9.26
N PRO A 34 -1.51 -4.29 -9.61
CA PRO A 34 -2.38 -5.23 -8.93
C PRO A 34 -1.83 -5.54 -7.53
N LEU A 35 -2.24 -4.75 -6.54
CA LEU A 35 -1.96 -4.98 -5.13
C LEU A 35 -3.03 -5.88 -4.53
N THR A 36 -2.64 -6.80 -3.64
CA THR A 36 -3.61 -7.51 -2.81
C THR A 36 -4.29 -6.55 -1.84
N GLU A 37 -5.45 -6.93 -1.30
CA GLU A 37 -6.16 -6.13 -0.30
C GLU A 37 -5.29 -5.88 0.94
N VAL A 38 -4.50 -6.89 1.35
CA VAL A 38 -3.59 -6.81 2.48
C VAL A 38 -2.42 -5.87 2.19
N GLU A 39 -1.77 -6.00 1.03
CA GLU A 39 -0.71 -5.07 0.61
C GLU A 39 -1.19 -3.62 0.60
N ARG A 40 -2.42 -3.40 0.11
CA ARG A 40 -3.01 -2.06 0.04
C ARG A 40 -3.29 -1.49 1.43
N VAL A 41 -3.72 -2.31 2.40
CA VAL A 41 -3.87 -1.89 3.80
C VAL A 41 -2.52 -1.56 4.42
N ILE A 42 -1.51 -2.41 4.25
CA ILE A 42 -0.15 -2.19 4.78
C ILE A 42 0.41 -0.86 4.27
N ILE A 43 0.40 -0.64 2.95
CA ILE A 43 0.90 0.59 2.34
C ILE A 43 0.13 1.82 2.85
N ALA A 44 -1.20 1.72 2.97
CA ALA A 44 -2.03 2.81 3.44
C ALA A 44 -1.78 3.17 4.92
N ASN A 45 -1.43 2.19 5.73
CA ASN A 45 -1.10 2.38 7.14
C ASN A 45 0.31 2.94 7.31
N ASP A 46 1.32 2.27 6.75
CA ASP A 46 2.74 2.59 6.91
C ASP A 46 3.08 3.97 6.35
N PHE A 47 2.56 4.31 5.17
CA PHE A 47 2.87 5.57 4.49
C PHE A 47 1.77 6.64 4.64
N LYS A 48 0.78 6.38 5.50
CA LYS A 48 -0.33 7.29 5.79
C LYS A 48 -1.05 7.78 4.52
N VAL A 49 -1.40 6.84 3.64
CA VAL A 49 -2.18 7.10 2.41
C VAL A 49 -3.66 7.08 2.78
N ILE A 50 -4.16 8.18 3.34
CA ILE A 50 -5.48 8.28 3.97
C ILE A 50 -6.60 7.94 2.97
N GLU A 51 -6.45 8.38 1.73
CA GLU A 51 -7.36 8.15 0.61
C GLU A 51 -7.59 6.66 0.29
N TRP A 52 -6.64 5.79 0.66
CA TRP A 52 -6.75 4.35 0.42
C TRP A 52 -7.36 3.59 1.59
N ARG A 53 -7.32 4.13 2.82
CA ARG A 53 -7.68 3.34 4.02
C ARG A 53 -9.10 2.79 3.95
N ALA A 54 -10.08 3.65 3.68
CA ALA A 54 -11.48 3.25 3.66
C ALA A 54 -11.75 2.16 2.61
N THR A 55 -11.24 2.34 1.40
CA THR A 55 -11.41 1.39 0.30
C THR A 55 -10.61 0.11 0.51
N ALA A 56 -9.41 0.19 1.07
CA ALA A 56 -8.57 -0.98 1.37
C ALA A 56 -9.24 -1.89 2.42
N TYR A 57 -9.68 -1.32 3.55
CA TYR A 57 -10.39 -2.09 4.58
C TYR A 57 -11.74 -2.64 4.08
N THR A 58 -12.50 -1.85 3.32
CA THR A 58 -13.77 -2.31 2.75
C THR A 58 -13.55 -3.52 1.85
N ARG A 59 -12.53 -3.48 0.96
CA ARG A 59 -12.21 -4.62 0.10
C ARG A 59 -11.71 -5.82 0.88
N LEU A 60 -10.89 -5.60 1.92
CA LEU A 60 -10.39 -6.69 2.76
C LEU A 60 -11.53 -7.44 3.47
N VAL A 61 -12.51 -6.71 4.02
CA VAL A 61 -13.66 -7.28 4.73
C VAL A 61 -14.65 -7.96 3.78
N LEU A 62 -14.79 -7.46 2.55
CA LEU A 62 -15.73 -7.99 1.56
C LEU A 62 -15.16 -9.12 0.69
N ARG A 63 -13.88 -9.48 0.82
CA ARG A 63 -13.30 -10.56 0.01
C ARG A 63 -13.86 -11.92 0.44
N ASP A 64 -14.03 -12.83 -0.52
CA ASP A 64 -14.61 -14.16 -0.27
C ASP A 64 -13.69 -15.08 0.55
N SER A 65 -12.38 -14.82 0.56
CA SER A 65 -11.39 -15.59 1.29
C SER A 65 -11.14 -15.05 2.70
N SER A 66 -11.06 -15.95 3.69
CA SER A 66 -10.59 -15.60 5.03
C SER A 66 -9.14 -15.13 5.01
N LEU A 67 -8.72 -14.35 6.00
CA LEU A 67 -7.31 -14.04 6.24
C LEU A 67 -6.51 -15.31 6.46
N SER A 68 -5.35 -15.42 5.80
CA SER A 68 -4.37 -16.47 6.13
C SER A 68 -3.59 -16.09 7.39
N SER A 69 -2.80 -17.03 7.93
CA SER A 69 -1.88 -16.71 9.02
C SER A 69 -0.85 -15.67 8.58
N GLU A 70 -0.34 -15.75 7.34
CA GLU A 70 0.58 -14.76 6.78
C GLU A 70 -0.06 -13.37 6.66
N ASP A 71 -1.34 -13.29 6.29
CA ASP A 71 -2.07 -12.03 6.23
C ASP A 71 -2.19 -11.38 7.61
N ILE A 72 -2.49 -12.19 8.63
CA ILE A 72 -2.61 -11.72 10.03
C ILE A 72 -1.26 -11.21 10.52
N ASP A 73 -0.19 -11.98 10.32
CA ASP A 73 1.17 -11.61 10.71
C ASP A 73 1.63 -10.31 10.01
N ALA A 74 1.22 -10.11 8.75
CA ALA A 74 1.57 -8.90 7.99
C ALA A 74 0.76 -7.66 8.40
N LEU A 75 -0.43 -7.83 8.97
CA LEU A 75 -1.28 -6.72 9.44
C LEU A 75 -0.95 -6.25 10.87
N GLY A 76 -0.28 -7.10 11.66
CA GLY A 76 0.17 -6.81 13.03
C GLY A 76 -0.78 -7.32 14.12
#